data_AF-A0A815W2B9-F1
#
_entry.id   AF-A0A815W2B9-F1
#
_cell.length_a   1.000
_cell.length_b   1.000
_cell.length_c   1.000
_cell.angle_alpha   90.00
_cell.angle_beta   90.00
_cell.angle_gamma   90.00
#
_symmetry.space_group_name_H-M   'P 1'
#
loop_
_entity.id
_entity.type
_entity.pdbx_description
1 polymer ?
#
loop_
_entity_poly.entity_id
_entity_poly.type
_entity_poly.pdbx_seq_one_letter_code
_entity_poly.pdbx_strand_id
1 'polypeptide(L)'
;MTSNFTTQNTSILATAPSLQLGIWITTGCACFAYGLGFVGNLLSLIVFCTQDEFRKISTGLLFMLITISNFIHLWTLASDYLTLYSIAMYANTFMQCRLSYYIQNISRAMSTYWMVTVALDRLIRTEYPMRSKKICTKHNVIII
;
A
#
# COMPACT_ATOMS: atom_id res chain seq x y z
N MET A 1 -10.58 -15.71 -35.95
CA MET A 1 -9.54 -14.76 -36.41
C MET A 1 -9.03 -13.91 -35.24
N THR A 2 -8.45 -14.52 -34.21
CA THR A 2 -7.96 -13.82 -33.00
C THR A 2 -6.61 -14.36 -32.50
N SER A 3 -6.00 -15.32 -33.20
CA SER A 3 -4.76 -16.00 -32.81
C SER A 3 -3.47 -15.33 -33.30
N ASN A 4 -3.56 -14.30 -34.16
CA ASN A 4 -2.38 -13.68 -34.77
C ASN A 4 -1.91 -12.38 -34.08
N PHE A 5 -2.67 -11.86 -33.09
CA PHE A 5 -2.32 -10.62 -32.40
C PHE A 5 -1.43 -10.83 -31.17
N THR A 6 -1.43 -12.01 -30.56
CA THR A 6 -0.59 -12.35 -29.40
C THR A 6 0.83 -12.77 -29.80
N THR A 7 1.02 -13.39 -30.97
CA THR A 7 2.32 -13.84 -31.48
C THR A 7 3.19 -12.73 -32.08
N GLN A 8 2.60 -11.62 -32.51
CA GLN A 8 3.36 -10.43 -32.94
C GLN A 8 3.91 -9.62 -31.75
N ASN A 9 3.16 -9.53 -30.66
CA ASN A 9 3.63 -8.82 -29.47
C ASN A 9 4.80 -9.56 -28.77
N THR A 10 4.83 -10.89 -28.78
CA THR A 10 5.92 -11.67 -28.18
C THR A 10 7.21 -11.65 -29.01
N SER A 11 7.13 -11.49 -30.33
CA SER A 11 8.31 -11.40 -31.22
C SER A 11 8.94 -10.01 -31.27
N ILE A 12 8.17 -8.94 -31.02
CA ILE A 12 8.69 -7.57 -30.87
C ILE A 12 9.31 -7.36 -29.48
N LEU A 13 8.78 -8.01 -28.43
CA LEU A 13 9.35 -7.96 -27.07
C LEU A 13 10.72 -8.64 -26.96
N ALA A 14 10.99 -9.65 -27.80
CA ALA A 14 12.22 -10.45 -27.79
C ALA A 14 13.41 -9.79 -28.52
N THR A 15 13.21 -8.66 -29.20
CA THR A 15 14.24 -8.02 -30.06
C THR A 15 14.73 -6.65 -29.56
N ALA A 16 14.15 -6.11 -28.49
CA ALA A 16 14.59 -4.86 -27.88
C ALA A 16 15.37 -5.12 -26.57
N PRO A 17 16.72 -5.18 -26.58
CA PRO A 17 17.52 -5.43 -25.37
C PRO A 17 17.30 -4.38 -24.27
N SER A 18 16.90 -3.15 -24.63
CA SER A 18 16.52 -2.08 -23.71
C SER A 18 15.26 -2.39 -22.91
N LEU A 19 14.30 -3.10 -23.50
CA LEU A 19 13.02 -3.42 -22.85
C LEU A 19 13.18 -4.57 -21.84
N GLN A 20 13.99 -5.57 -22.19
CA GLN A 20 14.26 -6.72 -21.34
C GLN A 20 15.05 -6.31 -20.09
N LEU A 21 16.06 -5.45 -20.24
CA LEU A 21 16.79 -4.86 -19.12
C LEU A 21 15.86 -4.05 -18.20
N GLY A 22 14.94 -3.28 -18.79
CA GLY A 22 13.91 -2.54 -18.06
C GLY A 22 13.07 -3.45 -17.17
N ILE A 23 12.57 -4.57 -17.72
CA ILE A 23 11.74 -5.54 -16.99
C ILE A 23 12.49 -6.12 -15.78
N TRP A 24 13.75 -6.54 -15.96
CA TRP A 24 14.57 -7.08 -14.86
C TRP A 24 14.81 -6.06 -13.76
N ILE A 25 15.09 -4.80 -14.11
CA ILE A 25 15.28 -3.72 -13.14
C ILE A 25 14.00 -3.45 -12.36
N THR A 26 12.86 -3.29 -13.06
CA THR A 26 11.57 -3.08 -12.39
C THR A 26 11.19 -4.25 -11.49
N THR A 27 11.44 -5.48 -11.93
CA THR A 27 11.14 -6.70 -11.18
C THR A 27 11.98 -6.77 -9.90
N GLY A 28 13.30 -6.58 -10.01
CA GLY A 28 14.20 -6.58 -8.86
C GLY A 28 13.87 -5.48 -7.86
N CYS A 29 13.59 -4.27 -8.35
CA CYS A 29 13.23 -3.13 -7.51
C CYS A 29 11.88 -3.35 -6.80
N ALA A 30 10.89 -3.93 -7.50
CA ALA A 30 9.60 -4.28 -6.92
C ALA A 30 9.75 -5.31 -5.81
N CYS A 31 10.48 -6.41 -6.03
CA CYS A 31 10.74 -7.44 -5.02
C CYS A 31 11.39 -6.85 -3.76
N PHE A 32 12.38 -5.97 -3.93
CA PHE A 32 13.05 -5.31 -2.80
C PHE A 32 12.09 -4.38 -2.05
N ALA A 33 11.31 -3.57 -2.77
CA ALA A 33 10.30 -2.68 -2.18
C ALA A 33 9.20 -3.47 -1.43
N TYR A 34 8.77 -4.62 -1.96
CA TYR A 34 7.82 -5.50 -1.28
C TYR A 34 8.40 -6.09 0.00
N GLY A 35 9.63 -6.61 -0.05
CA GLY A 35 10.29 -7.19 1.12
C GLY A 35 10.44 -6.16 2.24
N LEU A 36 11.00 -5.00 1.92
CA LEU A 36 11.15 -3.91 2.88
C LEU A 36 9.80 -3.37 3.35
N GLY A 37 8.83 -3.22 2.46
CA GLY A 37 7.50 -2.73 2.79
C GLY A 37 6.76 -3.70 3.72
N PHE A 38 6.88 -5.01 3.50
CA PHE A 38 6.25 -6.01 4.36
C PHE A 38 6.90 -6.04 5.75
N VAL A 39 8.23 -6.09 5.80
CA VAL A 39 8.98 -6.07 7.07
C VAL A 39 8.72 -4.77 7.84
N GLY A 40 8.74 -3.62 7.17
CA GLY A 40 8.51 -2.31 7.79
C GLY A 40 7.10 -2.14 8.35
N ASN A 41 6.07 -2.58 7.60
CA ASN A 41 4.69 -2.54 8.10
C ASN A 41 4.47 -3.54 9.24
N LEU A 42 5.06 -4.73 9.18
CA LEU A 42 4.98 -5.73 10.25
C LEU A 42 5.66 -5.24 11.53
N LEU A 43 6.87 -4.68 11.41
CA LEU A 43 7.61 -4.13 12.55
C LEU A 43 6.84 -2.99 13.20
N SER A 44 6.21 -2.12 12.38
CA SER A 44 5.35 -1.04 12.86
C SER A 44 4.16 -1.61 13.66
N LEU A 45 3.47 -2.63 13.13
CA LEU A 45 2.37 -3.30 13.83
C LEU A 45 2.82 -3.92 15.16
N ILE A 46 3.97 -4.61 15.17
CA ILE A 46 4.54 -5.23 16.38
C ILE A 46 4.84 -4.17 17.43
N VAL A 47 5.46 -3.05 17.05
CA VAL A 47 5.77 -1.95 17.97
C VAL A 47 4.48 -1.37 18.57
N PHE A 48 3.42 -1.19 17.76
CA PHE A 48 2.11 -0.72 18.27
C PHE A 48 1.43 -1.73 19.20
N CYS A 49 1.52 -3.03 18.91
CA CYS A 49 0.97 -4.08 19.77
C CYS A 49 1.73 -4.24 21.08
N THR A 50 3.05 -3.99 21.07
CA THR A 50 3.92 -4.19 22.24
C THR A 50 3.92 -3.01 23.20
N GLN A 51 3.65 -1.80 22.71
CA GLN A 51 3.73 -0.57 23.50
C GLN A 51 2.35 -0.04 23.86
N ASP A 52 1.84 -0.42 25.03
CA ASP A 52 0.53 0.04 25.52
C ASP A 52 0.42 1.57 25.72
N GLU A 53 1.55 2.26 25.88
CA GLU A 53 1.57 3.73 25.95
C GLU A 53 1.16 4.40 24.63
N PHE A 54 1.53 3.82 23.48
CA PHE A 54 1.12 4.35 22.17
C PHE A 54 -0.36 4.12 21.89
N ARG A 55 -1.00 3.13 22.51
CA ARG A 55 -2.45 2.86 22.41
C ARG A 55 -3.32 3.95 23.03
N LYS A 56 -2.75 4.81 23.89
CA LYS A 56 -3.43 5.98 24.47
C LYS A 56 -3.30 7.24 23.61
N ILE A 57 -2.42 7.25 22.61
CA ILE A 57 -2.12 8.41 21.79
C ILE A 57 -2.90 8.33 20.46
N SER A 58 -3.67 9.36 20.12
CA SER A 58 -4.41 9.52 18.84
C SER A 58 -3.55 9.19 17.61
N THR A 59 -2.32 9.70 17.59
CA THR A 59 -1.34 9.46 16.54
C THR A 59 -1.04 7.96 16.31
N GLY A 60 -1.07 7.13 17.36
CA GLY A 60 -0.81 5.69 17.24
C GLY A 60 -1.91 4.94 16.49
N LEU A 61 -3.18 5.34 16.65
CA LEU A 61 -4.31 4.79 15.89
C LEU A 61 -4.22 5.16 14.41
N LEU A 62 -3.88 6.40 14.09
CA LEU A 62 -3.69 6.85 12.71
C LEU A 62 -2.56 6.08 12.02
N PHE A 63 -1.45 5.84 12.72
CA PHE A 63 -0.36 5.01 12.18
C PHE A 63 -0.79 3.56 11.95
N MET A 64 -1.61 2.97 12.83
CA MET A 64 -2.17 1.63 12.58
C MET A 64 -3.07 1.59 11.34
N LEU A 65 -3.89 2.63 11.11
CA LEU A 65 -4.71 2.72 9.90
C LEU A 65 -3.86 2.84 8.64
N ILE A 66 -2.75 3.59 8.71
CA ILE A 66 -1.77 3.69 7.62
C ILE A 66 -1.14 2.32 7.33
N THR A 67 -0.66 1.60 8.36
CA THR A 67 -0.01 0.30 8.15
C THR A 67 -0.98 -0.73 7.60
N ILE A 68 -2.24 -0.74 8.05
CA ILE A 68 -3.30 -1.59 7.48
C ILE A 68 -3.56 -1.23 6.01
N SER A 69 -3.70 0.05 5.68
CA SER A 69 -3.93 0.49 4.29
C SER A 69 -2.77 0.10 3.38
N ASN A 70 -1.53 0.29 3.85
CA ASN A 70 -0.34 -0.15 3.13
C ASN A 70 -0.31 -1.66 2.95
N PHE A 71 -0.71 -2.44 3.96
CA PHE A 71 -0.75 -3.91 3.87
C PHE A 71 -1.75 -4.37 2.80
N ILE A 72 -2.93 -3.76 2.72
CA ILE A 72 -3.93 -4.01 1.67
C ILE A 72 -3.36 -3.62 0.29
N HIS A 73 -2.64 -2.50 0.20
CA HIS A 73 -1.96 -2.11 -1.03
C HIS A 73 -0.96 -3.16 -1.49
N LEU A 74 -0.01 -3.53 -0.62
CA LEU A 74 1.01 -4.53 -0.89
C LEU A 74 0.39 -5.87 -1.25
N TRP A 75 -0.70 -6.28 -0.59
CA TRP A 75 -1.41 -7.52 -0.88
C TRP A 75 -2.02 -7.53 -2.29
N THR A 76 -2.67 -6.43 -2.67
CA THR A 76 -3.29 -6.30 -4.01
C THR A 76 -2.24 -6.33 -5.11
N LEU A 77 -1.13 -5.64 -4.88
CA LEU A 77 0.04 -5.61 -5.76
C LEU A 77 0.77 -6.96 -5.85
N ALA A 78 0.93 -7.67 -4.73
CA ALA A 78 1.49 -9.02 -4.71
C ALA A 78 0.59 -10.01 -5.47
N SER A 79 -0.73 -9.86 -5.35
CA SER A 79 -1.69 -10.66 -6.12
C SER A 79 -1.56 -10.42 -7.62
N ASP A 80 -1.38 -9.15 -8.05
CA ASP A 80 -1.15 -8.80 -9.46
C ASP A 80 0.16 -9.39 -9.98
N TYR A 81 1.23 -9.31 -9.19
CA TYR A 81 2.53 -9.88 -9.51
C TYR A 81 2.48 -11.42 -9.63
N LEU A 82 1.73 -12.10 -8.75
CA LEU A 82 1.54 -13.55 -8.81
C LEU A 82 0.78 -13.99 -10.07
N THR A 83 -0.11 -13.13 -10.57
CA THR A 83 -0.86 -13.36 -11.81
C THR A 83 0.04 -13.33 -13.04
N LEU A 84 1.11 -12.52 -13.03
CA LEU A 84 2.14 -12.53 -14.07
C LEU A 84 2.93 -13.85 -14.14
N TYR A 85 3.05 -14.56 -13.01
CA TYR A 85 3.65 -15.90 -12.93
C TYR A 85 2.67 -17.03 -13.28
N SER A 86 1.54 -16.71 -13.91
CA SER A 86 0.53 -17.68 -14.36
C SER A 86 -0.17 -18.47 -13.25
N ILE A 87 -0.13 -17.98 -12.00
CA ILE A 87 -0.91 -18.52 -10.88
C ILE A 87 -2.15 -17.65 -10.72
N ALA A 88 -3.24 -18.06 -11.36
CA ALA A 88 -4.51 -17.33 -11.30
C ALA A 88 -5.23 -17.61 -9.97
N MET A 89 -5.21 -16.62 -9.06
CA MET A 89 -5.98 -16.67 -7.80
C MET A 89 -7.50 -16.48 -8.01
N TYR A 90 -7.91 -15.90 -9.15
CA TYR A 90 -9.32 -15.60 -9.46
C TYR A 90 -9.69 -16.10 -10.86
N ALA A 91 -10.85 -16.77 -10.97
CA ALA A 91 -11.35 -17.34 -12.23
C ALA A 91 -11.78 -16.29 -13.28
N ASN A 92 -12.00 -15.03 -12.87
CA ASN A 92 -12.43 -13.93 -13.73
C ASN A 92 -11.33 -12.85 -13.87
N THR A 93 -10.58 -12.91 -14.96
CA THR A 93 -9.50 -11.98 -15.31
C THR A 93 -9.96 -10.52 -15.39
N PHE A 94 -11.20 -10.28 -15.84
CA PHE A 94 -11.76 -8.93 -15.96
C PHE A 94 -12.04 -8.27 -14.61
N MET A 95 -12.59 -9.03 -13.66
CA MET A 95 -12.83 -8.56 -12.30
C MET A 95 -11.49 -8.31 -11.60
N GLN A 96 -10.53 -9.22 -11.74
CA GLN A 96 -9.23 -9.09 -11.06
C GLN A 96 -8.49 -7.82 -11.48
N CYS A 97 -8.34 -7.55 -12.78
CA CYS A 97 -7.57 -6.40 -13.24
C CYS A 97 -8.22 -5.06 -12.85
N ARG A 98 -9.54 -4.93 -13.08
CA ARG A 98 -10.26 -3.68 -12.85
C ARG A 98 -10.45 -3.38 -11.36
N LEU A 99 -10.75 -4.42 -10.57
CA LEU A 99 -10.90 -4.31 -9.11
C LEU A 99 -9.55 -4.03 -8.45
N SER A 100 -8.47 -4.72 -8.85
CA SER A 100 -7.13 -4.47 -8.32
C SER A 100 -6.68 -3.03 -8.60
N TYR A 101 -6.91 -2.52 -9.81
CA TYR A 101 -6.56 -1.14 -10.14
C TYR A 101 -7.37 -0.13 -9.30
N TYR A 102 -8.66 -0.40 -9.09
CA TYR A 102 -9.53 0.42 -8.26
C TYR A 102 -9.08 0.44 -6.79
N ILE A 103 -8.84 -0.73 -6.21
CA ILE A 103 -8.36 -0.88 -4.82
C ILE A 103 -7.01 -0.21 -4.64
N GLN A 104 -6.10 -0.34 -5.62
CA GLN A 104 -4.81 0.33 -5.58
C GLN A 104 -4.94 1.86 -5.54
N ASN A 105 -5.80 2.44 -6.39
CA ASN A 105 -6.01 3.90 -6.39
C ASN A 105 -6.65 4.40 -5.10
N ILE A 106 -7.65 3.69 -4.58
CA ILE A 106 -8.28 4.02 -3.29
C ILE A 106 -7.26 3.93 -2.17
N SER A 107 -6.48 2.86 -2.12
CA SER A 107 -5.50 2.66 -1.06
C SER A 107 -4.43 3.76 -1.07
N ARG A 108 -3.95 4.18 -2.26
CA ARG A 108 -3.02 5.32 -2.37
C ARG A 108 -3.64 6.62 -1.87
N ALA A 109 -4.88 6.90 -2.25
CA ALA A 109 -5.61 8.09 -1.79
C ALA A 109 -5.79 8.05 -0.26
N MET A 110 -6.25 6.93 0.29
CA MET A 110 -6.42 6.74 1.73
C MET A 110 -5.10 6.93 2.48
N SER A 111 -3.99 6.34 2.01
CA SER A 111 -2.67 6.54 2.63
C SER A 111 -2.24 8.01 2.62
N THR A 112 -2.56 8.78 1.57
CA THR A 112 -2.28 10.23 1.54
C THR A 112 -3.14 10.98 2.55
N TYR A 113 -4.44 10.69 2.61
CA TYR A 113 -5.34 11.29 3.61
C TYR A 113 -4.88 11.00 5.03
N TRP A 114 -4.55 9.74 5.34
CA TRP A 114 -4.06 9.38 6.66
C TRP A 114 -2.73 10.08 7.00
N MET A 115 -1.81 10.21 6.05
CA MET A 115 -0.55 10.92 6.24
C MET A 115 -0.78 12.41 6.54
N VAL A 116 -1.72 13.05 5.84
CA VAL A 116 -2.12 14.44 6.10
C VAL A 116 -2.73 14.56 7.50
N THR A 117 -3.62 13.65 7.89
CA THR A 117 -4.22 13.63 9.23
C THR A 117 -3.15 13.48 10.32
N VAL A 118 -2.14 12.63 10.12
CA VAL A 118 -0.98 12.51 11.03
C VAL A 118 -0.18 13.82 11.10
N ALA A 119 0.05 14.48 9.97
CA ALA A 119 0.76 15.76 9.94
C ALA A 119 -0.03 16.84 10.70
N LEU A 120 -1.35 16.89 10.54
CA LEU A 120 -2.23 17.79 11.28
C LEU A 120 -2.25 17.49 12.78
N ASP A 121 -2.36 16.22 13.18
CA ASP A 121 -2.30 15.78 14.59
C ASP A 121 -0.98 16.23 15.24
N ARG A 122 0.16 16.09 14.52
CA ARG A 122 1.47 16.58 14.98
C ARG A 122 1.54 18.10 15.04
N LEU A 123 1.04 18.81 14.03
CA LEU A 123 1.05 20.27 14.01
C LEU A 123 0.25 20.86 15.18
N ILE A 124 -0.96 20.33 15.43
CA ILE A 124 -1.81 20.74 16.55
C ILE A 124 -1.10 20.49 17.89
N ARG A 125 -0.40 19.36 18.03
CA ARG A 125 0.31 19.01 19.27
C ARG A 125 1.52 19.91 19.53
N THR A 126 2.22 20.34 18.49
CA THR A 126 3.37 21.26 18.57
C THR A 126 2.93 22.69 18.88
N GLU A 127 1.92 23.21 18.20
CA GLU A 127 1.43 24.59 18.37
C GLU A 127 0.57 24.77 19.63
N TYR A 128 -0.18 23.74 20.06
CA TYR A 128 -1.11 23.81 21.20
C TYR A 128 -0.87 22.73 22.26
N PRO A 129 0.31 22.68 22.90
CA PRO A 129 0.64 21.66 23.90
C PRO A 129 -0.32 21.68 25.11
N MET A 130 -0.86 22.85 25.47
CA MET A 130 -1.78 23.03 26.61
C MET A 130 -3.23 22.58 26.33
N ARG A 131 -3.70 22.62 25.07
CA ARG A 131 -5.06 22.15 24.69
C ARG A 131 -5.09 20.73 24.14
N SER A 132 -3.94 20.18 23.73
CA SER A 132 -3.76 18.81 23.23
C SER A 132 -4.36 17.74 24.17
N LYS A 133 -4.20 17.89 25.50
CA LYS A 133 -4.81 16.97 26.49
C LYS A 133 -6.35 16.99 26.54
N LYS A 134 -7.01 18.07 26.07
CA LYS A 134 -8.48 18.21 26.07
C LYS A 134 -9.10 17.88 24.71
N ILE A 135 -8.39 18.16 23.62
CA ILE A 135 -8.89 17.98 22.25
C ILE A 135 -8.63 16.56 21.72
N CYS A 136 -7.49 15.93 22.05
CA CYS A 136 -7.20 14.52 21.72
C CYS A 136 -7.93 13.53 22.65
N THR A 137 -9.19 13.80 22.99
CA THR A 137 -10.03 12.82 23.68
C THR A 137 -10.51 11.80 22.63
N LYS A 138 -10.33 10.50 22.91
CA LYS A 138 -10.62 9.33 22.02
C LYS A 138 -11.92 9.38 21.21
N HIS A 139 -12.89 10.18 21.65
CA HIS A 139 -14.23 10.26 21.07
C HIS A 139 -14.29 10.97 19.71
N ASN A 140 -13.37 11.90 19.40
CA ASN A 140 -13.40 12.64 18.12
C ASN A 140 -12.61 11.97 17.00
N VAL A 141 -11.70 11.04 17.31
CA VAL A 141 -10.92 10.30 16.29
C VAL A 141 -11.75 9.18 15.63
N ILE A 142 -12.85 8.76 16.26
CA ILE A 142 -13.77 7.73 15.73
C ILE A 142 -14.82 8.34 14.77
N ILE A 143 -14.99 9.68 14.79
CA ILE A 143 -16.06 10.39 14.05
C ILE A 143 -15.53 11.05 12.76
N ILE A 144 -14.21 11.07 12.54
CA ILE A 144 -13.58 11.59 11.31
C ILE A 144 -13.26 10.43 10.37
#